data_AF-A0A350UUK0-F1
#
_entry.id   AF-A0A350UUK0-F1
#
_cell.length_a   1.000
_cell.length_b   1.000
_cell.length_c   1.000
_cell.angle_alpha   90.00
_cell.angle_beta   90.00
_cell.angle_gamma   90.00
#
_symmetry.space_group_name_H-M   'P 1'
#
loop_
_entity.id
_entity.type
_entity.pdbx_description
1 polymer ?
#
loop_
_entity_poly.entity_id
_entity_poly.type
_entity_poly.pdbx_seq_one_letter_code
_entity_poly.pdbx_strand_id
1 'polypeptide(L)'
;MDWNPAPNGLLYVSCDLDGNHRADFIAVRSIITSYYSPRTIGEAIFTHAQNLVFHVDYPIGRYYYIASTSPLFYAIDVNEDGTWDAMYKDVSRDGVNGNE
;
A
#
# COMPACT_ATOMS: atom_id res chain seq x y z
N MET A 1 -5.37 -10.64 -3.20
CA MET A 1 -4.75 -9.33 -2.92
C MET A 1 -5.50 -8.67 -1.77
N ASP A 2 -4.80 -8.23 -0.74
CA ASP A 2 -5.35 -7.55 0.44
C ASP A 2 -4.68 -6.19 0.64
N TRP A 3 -5.46 -5.19 1.07
CA TRP A 3 -5.05 -3.80 1.28
C TRP A 3 -5.51 -3.38 2.67
N ASN A 4 -4.57 -3.30 3.60
CA ASN A 4 -4.83 -3.04 5.00
C ASN A 4 -4.25 -1.68 5.42
N PRO A 5 -5.06 -0.60 5.48
CA PRO A 5 -4.64 0.67 6.04
C PRO A 5 -4.54 0.58 7.57
N ALA A 6 -3.38 0.90 8.11
CA ALA A 6 -3.12 0.87 9.54
C ALA A 6 -3.20 2.25 10.21
N PRO A 7 -3.51 2.33 11.52
CA PRO A 7 -3.64 3.59 12.24
C PRO A 7 -2.39 4.47 12.27
N ASN A 8 -1.22 3.90 11.97
CA ASN A 8 0.06 4.60 11.90
C ASN A 8 0.30 5.32 10.56
N GLY A 9 -0.69 5.37 9.67
CA GLY A 9 -0.57 6.00 8.36
C GLY A 9 0.18 5.14 7.33
N LEU A 10 0.33 3.84 7.58
CA LEU A 10 0.87 2.90 6.62
C LEU A 10 -0.25 2.11 5.92
N LEU A 11 0.02 1.70 4.69
CA LEU A 11 -0.77 0.75 3.93
C LEU A 11 0.07 -0.52 3.76
N TYR A 12 -0.44 -1.63 4.29
CA TYR A 12 0.08 -2.97 4.03
C TYR A 12 -0.64 -3.56 2.83
N VAL A 13 0.11 -3.99 1.82
CA VAL A 13 -0.40 -4.70 0.66
C VAL A 13 0.16 -6.10 0.69
N SER A 14 -0.69 -7.11 0.54
CA SER A 14 -0.26 -8.49 0.34
C SER A 14 -0.93 -9.07 -0.90
N CYS A 15 -0.18 -9.85 -1.67
CA CYS A 15 -0.71 -10.58 -2.82
C CYS A 15 -0.26 -12.02 -2.78
N ASP A 16 -1.25 -12.89 -2.86
CA ASP A 16 -1.16 -14.28 -3.25
C ASP A 16 -1.15 -14.28 -4.79
N LEU A 17 -0.05 -14.73 -5.38
CA LEU A 17 0.24 -14.75 -6.81
C LEU A 17 -0.10 -16.11 -7.45
N ASP A 18 -0.07 -17.20 -6.67
CA ASP A 18 -0.25 -18.57 -7.16
C ASP A 18 -1.60 -19.21 -6.74
N GLY A 19 -2.29 -18.61 -5.75
CA GLY A 19 -3.58 -19.03 -5.24
C GLY A 19 -3.52 -19.99 -4.04
N ASN A 20 -2.38 -20.15 -3.38
CA ASN A 20 -2.17 -21.09 -2.27
C ASN A 20 -2.65 -20.57 -0.89
N HIS A 21 -3.26 -19.38 -0.83
CA HIS A 21 -3.69 -18.66 0.37
C HIS A 21 -2.56 -18.11 1.26
N ARG A 22 -1.35 -17.99 0.72
CA ARG A 22 -0.20 -17.32 1.33
C ARG A 22 0.19 -16.13 0.46
N ALA A 23 0.88 -15.17 1.06
CA ALA A 23 1.29 -13.98 0.32
C ALA A 23 2.73 -14.17 -0.18
N ASP A 24 2.88 -14.26 -1.49
CA ASP A 24 4.18 -14.31 -2.19
C ASP A 24 4.76 -12.91 -2.33
N PHE A 25 3.90 -11.89 -2.31
CA PHE A 25 4.30 -10.49 -2.39
C PHE A 25 3.74 -9.70 -1.21
N ILE A 26 4.61 -8.89 -0.59
CA ILE A 26 4.21 -7.89 0.40
C ILE A 26 4.80 -6.53 0.06
N ALA A 27 4.05 -5.47 0.34
CA ALA A 27 4.56 -4.10 0.25
C ALA A 27 3.98 -3.21 1.36
N VAL A 28 4.81 -2.29 1.83
CA VAL A 28 4.44 -1.24 2.79
C VAL A 28 4.54 0.11 2.11
N ARG A 29 3.48 0.91 2.20
CA ARG A 29 3.37 2.23 1.57
C ARG A 29 2.93 3.26 2.59
N SER A 30 3.27 4.53 2.36
CA SER A 30 2.73 5.63 3.18
C SER A 30 1.37 6.06 2.67
N ILE A 31 0.41 6.24 3.57
CA ILE A 31 -0.82 6.98 3.31
C ILE A 31 -0.47 8.46 3.40
N ILE A 32 -0.68 9.19 2.31
CA ILE A 32 -0.37 10.63 2.20
C ILE A 32 -1.54 11.43 2.75
N THR A 33 -2.76 11.03 2.43
CA THR A 33 -3.98 11.65 2.94
C THR A 33 -5.14 10.66 2.87
N SER A 34 -6.14 10.89 3.71
CA SER A 34 -7.40 10.17 3.68
C SER A 34 -8.56 11.10 4.01
N TYR A 35 -9.70 10.91 3.34
CA TYR A 35 -10.82 11.82 3.49
C TYR A 35 -12.14 11.20 3.04
N TYR A 36 -13.22 11.73 3.59
CA TYR A 36 -14.57 11.40 3.14
C TYR A 36 -14.98 12.25 1.94
N SER A 37 -15.63 11.65 0.94
CA SER A 37 -16.13 12.38 -0.22
C SER A 37 -17.29 11.66 -0.91
N PRO A 38 -18.31 12.39 -1.41
CA PRO A 38 -19.36 11.82 -2.25
C PRO A 38 -18.93 11.69 -3.73
N ARG A 39 -17.75 12.20 -4.10
CA ARG A 39 -17.22 12.10 -5.46
C ARG A 39 -17.09 10.64 -5.90
N THR A 40 -17.03 10.45 -7.21
CA THR A 40 -16.78 9.14 -7.81
C THR A 40 -15.32 8.75 -7.67
N ILE A 41 -15.03 7.44 -7.78
CA ILE A 41 -13.64 6.95 -7.87
C ILE A 41 -12.88 7.60 -9.04
N GLY A 42 -13.54 7.81 -10.20
CA GLY A 42 -12.90 8.42 -11.36
C GLY A 42 -12.41 9.84 -11.08
N GLU A 43 -13.20 10.65 -10.39
CA GLU A 43 -12.80 12.00 -9.97
C GLU A 43 -11.66 11.97 -8.94
N ALA A 44 -11.67 11.01 -8.01
CA ALA A 44 -10.60 10.85 -7.03
C ALA A 44 -9.27 10.44 -7.72
N ILE A 45 -9.32 9.48 -8.65
CA ILE A 45 -8.16 9.05 -9.44
C ILE A 45 -7.63 10.20 -10.29
N PHE A 46 -8.51 10.97 -10.95
CA PHE A 46 -8.09 12.13 -11.73
C PHE A 46 -7.40 13.19 -10.86
N THR A 47 -7.91 13.44 -9.65
CA THR A 47 -7.33 14.41 -8.71
C THR A 47 -5.96 13.96 -8.20
N HIS A 48 -5.79 12.66 -7.97
CA HIS A 48 -4.58 12.06 -7.39
C HIS A 48 -3.85 11.17 -8.39
N ALA A 49 -3.71 11.64 -9.63
CA ALA A 49 -3.24 10.82 -10.77
C ALA A 49 -1.83 10.21 -10.61
N GLN A 50 -1.02 10.74 -9.68
CA GLN A 50 0.32 10.24 -9.38
C GLN A 50 0.35 9.28 -8.19
N ASN A 51 -0.80 8.95 -7.60
CA ASN A 51 -0.91 8.19 -6.36
C ASN A 51 -1.79 6.95 -6.53
N LEU A 52 -1.61 6.01 -5.60
CA LEU A 52 -2.55 4.90 -5.46
C LEU A 52 -3.79 5.40 -4.72
N VAL A 53 -4.96 5.12 -5.30
CA VAL A 53 -6.25 5.52 -4.74
C VAL A 53 -7.07 4.27 -4.49
N PHE A 54 -7.56 4.11 -3.27
CA PHE A 54 -8.55 3.10 -2.92
C PHE A 54 -9.58 3.69 -1.97
N HIS A 55 -10.72 3.02 -1.82
CA HIS A 55 -11.79 3.49 -0.95
C HIS A 55 -12.48 2.35 -0.21
N VAL A 56 -13.14 2.74 0.88
CA VAL A 56 -14.14 1.93 1.55
C VAL A 56 -15.50 2.59 1.31
N ASP A 57 -16.47 1.79 0.86
CA ASP A 57 -17.84 2.25 0.69
C ASP A 57 -18.55 2.30 2.04
N TYR A 58 -19.23 3.43 2.30
CA TYR A 58 -20.13 3.62 3.42
C TYR A 58 -21.52 4.00 2.88
N PRO A 59 -22.61 3.83 3.67
CA PRO A 59 -23.96 4.13 3.19
C PRO A 59 -24.16 5.56 2.67
N ILE A 60 -23.41 6.51 3.20
CA ILE A 60 -23.54 7.94 2.91
C ILE A 60 -22.56 8.45 1.82
N GLY A 61 -21.72 7.57 1.23
CA GLY A 61 -20.57 7.98 0.39
C GLY A 61 -19.30 7.17 0.65
N ARG A 62 -18.13 7.68 0.27
CA ARG A 62 -16.88 6.92 0.28
C ARG A 62 -15.81 7.55 1.15
N TYR A 63 -15.03 6.71 1.82
CA TYR A 63 -13.80 7.15 2.47
C TYR A 63 -12.61 6.74 1.62
N TYR A 64 -11.86 7.73 1.14
CA TYR A 64 -10.73 7.56 0.25
C TYR A 64 -9.42 7.50 1.03
N TYR A 65 -8.51 6.66 0.55
CA TYR A 65 -7.13 6.60 0.98
C TYR A 65 -6.23 6.86 -0.23
N ILE A 66 -5.30 7.80 -0.08
CA ILE A 66 -4.33 8.17 -1.10
C ILE A 66 -2.95 7.74 -0.60
N ALA A 67 -2.34 6.78 -1.28
CA ALA A 67 -1.06 6.20 -0.88
C ALA A 67 0.05 6.53 -1.89
N SER A 68 1.31 6.45 -1.43
CA SER A 68 2.47 6.62 -2.29
C SER A 68 2.59 5.50 -3.34
N THR A 69 2.91 5.89 -4.57
CA THR A 69 3.16 4.96 -5.68
C THR A 69 4.47 4.20 -5.53
N SER A 70 5.45 4.78 -4.84
CA SER A 70 6.65 4.05 -4.40
C SER A 70 6.41 3.43 -3.03
N PRO A 71 6.69 2.13 -2.85
CA PRO A 71 6.67 1.51 -1.53
C PRO A 71 7.87 1.96 -0.69
N LEU A 72 7.68 2.01 0.64
CA LEU A 72 8.79 2.14 1.60
C LEU A 72 9.56 0.82 1.69
N PHE A 73 8.85 -0.30 1.53
CA PHE A 73 9.39 -1.63 1.59
C PHE A 73 8.57 -2.56 0.69
N TYR A 74 9.22 -3.51 0.02
CA TYR A 74 8.54 -4.68 -0.53
C TYR A 74 9.42 -5.93 -0.40
N ALA A 75 8.78 -7.09 -0.35
CA ALA A 75 9.44 -8.38 -0.44
C ALA A 75 8.65 -9.35 -1.31
N ILE A 76 9.36 -10.28 -1.95
CA ILE A 76 8.81 -11.30 -2.85
C ILE A 76 9.47 -12.64 -2.52
N ASP A 77 8.65 -13.67 -2.31
CA ASP A 77 9.03 -15.08 -2.20
C ASP A 77 8.41 -15.77 -3.41
N VAL A 78 9.17 -15.86 -4.50
CA VAL A 78 8.74 -16.38 -5.81
C VAL A 78 8.69 -17.90 -5.81
N ASN A 79 9.58 -18.54 -5.05
CA ASN A 79 9.74 -19.98 -5.02
C ASN A 79 8.96 -20.66 -3.86
N GLU A 80 8.37 -19.86 -2.98
CA GLU A 80 7.55 -20.24 -1.82
C GLU A 80 8.27 -21.15 -0.83
N ASP A 81 9.60 -21.05 -0.75
CA ASP A 81 10.41 -21.82 0.20
C ASP A 81 10.40 -21.25 1.62
N GLY A 82 9.72 -20.12 1.82
CA GLY A 82 9.65 -19.38 3.08
C GLY A 82 10.76 -18.35 3.24
N THR A 83 11.56 -18.11 2.21
CA THR A 83 12.62 -17.12 2.15
C THR A 83 12.30 -16.06 1.10
N TRP A 84 12.49 -14.79 1.45
CA TRP A 84 12.31 -13.71 0.48
C TRP A 84 13.43 -13.73 -0.58
N ASP A 85 13.07 -14.12 -1.81
CA ASP A 85 13.94 -14.07 -2.99
C ASP A 85 14.35 -12.63 -3.36
N ALA A 86 13.44 -11.67 -3.18
CA ALA A 86 13.70 -10.26 -3.47
C ALA A 86 13.19 -9.36 -2.36
N MET A 87 14.00 -8.37 -1.99
CA MET A 87 13.64 -7.35 -1.01
C MET A 87 14.09 -5.97 -1.47
N TYR A 88 13.30 -4.97 -1.12
CA TYR A 88 13.64 -3.56 -1.30
C TYR A 88 13.20 -2.79 -0.06
N LYS A 89 14.05 -1.84 0.34
CA LYS A 89 13.75 -0.83 1.35
C LYS A 89 14.16 0.53 0.79
N ASP A 90 13.27 1.52 0.85
CA ASP A 90 13.57 2.89 0.47
C ASP A 90 14.49 3.53 1.52
N VAL A 91 15.80 3.50 1.25
CA VAL A 91 16.83 4.11 2.09
C VAL A 91 16.76 5.63 2.14
N SER A 92 16.13 6.28 1.16
CA SER A 92 16.09 7.74 1.04
C SER A 92 15.01 8.40 1.92
N ARG A 93 14.00 7.61 2.30
CA ARG A 93 12.93 8.02 3.24
C ARG A 93 13.19 7.55 4.67
N ASP A 94 14.35 6.95 4.93
CA ASP A 94 14.86 6.61 6.28
C ASP A 94 15.41 7.85 7.02
N GLY A 95 14.73 8.99 6.86
CA GLY A 95 15.20 10.26 7.39
C GLY A 95 15.23 10.27 8.92
N VAL A 96 16.45 10.37 9.45
CA VAL A 96 16.84 10.88 10.79
C VAL A 96 16.84 9.86 11.93
N ASN A 97 17.73 8.88 11.89
CA ASN A 97 18.62 8.65 13.04
C ASN A 97 19.92 7.99 12.59
N GLY A 98 20.98 8.78 12.45
CA GLY A 98 22.32 8.30 12.14
C GLY A 98 22.86 7.44 13.28
N ASN A 99 22.58 6.13 13.22
CA ASN A 99 23.24 5.08 13.98
C ASN A 99 23.04 3.75 13.24
N GLU A 100 23.80 3.55 12.17
CA GLU A 100 24.33 2.24 11.78
C GLU A 100 25.84 2.34 11.64
#